data_AF-A0A9E5I4M9-F1
#
_entry.id   AF-A0A9E5I4M9-F1
#
_cell.length_a   1.000
_cell.length_b   1.000
_cell.length_c   1.000
_cell.angle_alpha   90.00
_cell.angle_beta   90.00
_cell.angle_gamma   90.00
#
_symmetry.space_group_name_H-M   'P 1'
#
loop_
_entity.id
_entity.type
_entity.pdbx_description
1 polymer ?
#
loop_
_entity_poly.entity_id
_entity_poly.type
_entity_poly.pdbx_seq_one_letter_code
_entity_poly.pdbx_strand_id
1 'polypeptide(L)'
;LSDMAPNLSGVGVADAARMTNLAELALEFAKEHLKPDGALLIKCFHGSGYSQIVEAFKGVFKTVSPRKPKASRDKSSETFLLGRYLK
;
A
#
# COMPACT_ATOMS: atom_id res chain seq x y z
N LEU A 1 9.29 -3.54 3.61
CA LEU A 1 9.09 -2.37 2.73
C LEU A 1 8.76 -2.91 1.34
N SER A 2 7.73 -2.39 0.68
CA SER A 2 7.47 -2.62 -0.74
C SER A 2 7.43 -1.30 -1.48
N ASP A 3 8.30 -1.15 -2.48
CA ASP A 3 8.28 -0.01 -3.41
C ASP A 3 7.88 -0.46 -4.82
N MET A 4 7.11 -1.55 -4.91
CA MET A 4 6.61 -2.06 -6.19
C MET A 4 5.59 -1.09 -6.78
N ALA A 5 5.66 -0.88 -8.09
CA ALA A 5 4.62 -0.25 -8.89
C ALA A 5 4.34 -1.16 -10.09
N PRO A 6 3.08 -1.26 -10.54
CA PRO A 6 2.79 -1.95 -11.78
C PRO A 6 3.31 -1.11 -12.96
N ASN A 7 3.56 -1.78 -14.10
CA ASN A 7 3.70 -1.07 -15.36
C ASN A 7 2.42 -0.30 -15.64
N LEU A 8 2.51 1.04 -15.61
CA LEU A 8 1.35 1.91 -15.81
C LEU A 8 0.95 1.86 -17.27
N SER A 9 -0.30 1.49 -17.55
CA SER A 9 -0.84 1.46 -18.91
C SER A 9 -1.51 2.79 -19.30
N GLY A 10 -1.73 3.68 -18.33
CA GLY A 10 -2.50 4.91 -18.53
C GLY A 10 -4.02 4.71 -18.47
N VAL A 11 -4.47 3.48 -18.17
CA VAL A 11 -5.89 3.14 -18.04
C VAL A 11 -6.18 2.99 -16.56
N GLY A 12 -6.78 4.03 -15.96
CA GLY A 12 -6.90 4.16 -14.50
C GLY A 12 -7.50 2.95 -13.78
N VAL A 13 -8.53 2.32 -14.34
CA VAL A 13 -9.16 1.12 -13.75
C VAL A 13 -8.20 -0.08 -13.75
N ALA A 14 -7.49 -0.30 -14.85
CA ALA A 14 -6.54 -1.40 -14.96
C ALA A 14 -5.30 -1.16 -14.09
N ASP A 15 -4.80 0.08 -14.05
CA ASP A 15 -3.70 0.48 -13.18
C ASP A 15 -4.05 0.31 -11.69
N ALA A 16 -5.28 0.69 -11.31
CA ALA A 16 -5.80 0.48 -9.97
C ALA A 16 -5.90 -0.99 -9.59
N ALA A 17 -6.47 -1.84 -10.46
CA ALA A 17 -6.57 -3.27 -10.21
C ALA A 17 -5.17 -3.92 -10.03
N ARG A 18 -4.20 -3.55 -10.87
CA ARG A 18 -2.82 -4.03 -10.74
C ARG A 18 -2.15 -3.55 -9.45
N MET A 19 -2.38 -2.31 -9.05
CA MET A 19 -1.85 -1.78 -7.79
C MET A 19 -2.45 -2.49 -6.58
N THR A 20 -3.77 -2.73 -6.57
CA THR A 20 -4.44 -3.49 -5.52
C THR A 20 -3.86 -4.91 -5.41
N ASN A 21 -3.69 -5.61 -6.53
CA ASN A 21 -3.08 -6.95 -6.52
C ASN A 21 -1.67 -6.96 -5.92
N LEU A 22 -0.82 -5.98 -6.27
CA LEU A 22 0.51 -5.85 -5.66
C LEU A 22 0.46 -5.58 -4.15
N ALA A 23 -0.50 -4.76 -3.71
CA ALA A 23 -0.70 -4.46 -2.30
C ALA A 23 -1.18 -5.70 -1.52
N GLU A 24 -2.08 -6.50 -2.09
CA GLU A 24 -2.56 -7.76 -1.50
C GLU A 24 -1.44 -8.78 -1.35
N LEU A 25 -0.62 -8.98 -2.39
CA LEU A 25 0.55 -9.87 -2.32
C LEU A 25 1.55 -9.44 -1.23
N ALA A 26 1.82 -8.13 -1.14
CA ALA A 26 2.71 -7.59 -0.11
C ALA A 26 2.14 -7.74 1.31
N LEU A 27 0.81 -7.59 1.46
CA LEU A 27 0.12 -7.75 2.72
C LEU A 27 0.11 -9.22 3.17
N GLU A 28 -0.15 -10.16 2.26
CA GLU A 28 -0.14 -11.58 2.57
C GLU A 28 1.25 -12.05 3.00
N PHE A 29 2.30 -11.66 2.25
CA PHE A 29 3.67 -11.94 2.64
C PHE A 29 3.98 -11.38 4.04
N ALA A 30 3.53 -10.16 4.34
CA ALA A 30 3.78 -9.54 5.63
C ALA A 30 3.07 -10.25 6.79
N LYS A 31 1.84 -10.77 6.59
CA LYS A 31 1.10 -11.54 7.59
C LYS A 31 1.86 -12.80 8.01
N GLU A 32 2.47 -13.47 7.04
CA GLU A 32 3.18 -14.74 7.28
C GLU A 32 4.58 -14.55 7.87
N HIS A 33 5.23 -13.41 7.59
CA HIS A 33 6.67 -13.25 7.85
C HIS A 33 7.03 -12.16 8.87
N LEU A 34 6.12 -11.23 9.21
CA LEU A 34 6.41 -10.21 10.21
C LEU A 34 6.27 -10.75 11.64
N LYS A 35 7.12 -10.25 12.53
CA LYS A 35 6.91 -10.36 13.98
C LYS A 35 5.66 -9.57 14.40
N PRO A 36 5.05 -9.87 15.56
CA PRO A 36 3.87 -9.16 16.05
C PRO A 36 4.02 -7.63 16.14
N ASP A 37 5.23 -7.14 16.43
CA ASP A 37 5.58 -5.72 16.51
C ASP A 37 6.07 -5.13 15.18
N GLY A 38 6.04 -5.92 14.12
CA GLY A 38 6.50 -5.56 12.79
C GLY A 38 5.65 -4.48 12.11
N ALA A 39 6.18 -3.97 11.00
CA ALA A 39 5.52 -2.97 10.19
C ALA A 39 5.70 -3.25 8.70
N LEU A 40 4.67 -2.92 7.93
CA LEU A 40 4.69 -2.93 6.48
C LEU A 40 4.47 -1.50 5.98
N LEU A 41 5.40 -1.02 5.16
CA LEU A 41 5.25 0.20 4.37
C LEU A 41 5.16 -0.22 2.90
N ILE A 42 4.09 0.18 2.19
CA ILE A 42 3.94 -0.08 0.76
C ILE A 42 3.72 1.22 0.00
N LYS A 43 4.21 1.28 -1.25
CA LYS A 43 3.82 2.32 -2.20
C LYS A 43 2.40 2.07 -2.73
N CYS A 44 1.64 3.14 -2.89
CA CYS A 44 0.32 3.17 -3.48
C CYS A 44 0.13 4.48 -4.26
N PHE A 45 -0.93 4.54 -5.07
CA PHE A 45 -1.35 5.78 -5.73
C PHE A 45 -2.72 6.19 -5.20
N HIS A 46 -2.88 7.47 -4.86
CA HIS A 46 -4.20 8.01 -4.53
C HIS A 46 -5.11 7.94 -5.76
N GLY A 47 -6.28 7.33 -5.61
CA GLY A 47 -7.23 7.11 -6.69
C GLY A 47 -8.13 5.90 -6.44
N SER A 48 -8.69 5.35 -7.52
CA SER A 48 -9.49 4.11 -7.46
C SER A 48 -8.68 2.97 -6.87
N GLY A 49 -9.29 2.19 -5.95
CA GLY A 49 -8.65 1.05 -5.28
C GLY A 49 -7.93 1.38 -3.97
N TYR A 50 -7.58 2.65 -3.73
CA TYR A 50 -6.84 3.04 -2.52
C TYR A 50 -7.62 2.76 -1.22
N SER A 51 -8.92 3.05 -1.19
CA SER A 51 -9.78 2.77 -0.04
C SER A 51 -9.81 1.28 0.33
N GLN A 52 -9.83 0.41 -0.68
CA GLN A 52 -9.83 -1.05 -0.50
C GLN A 52 -8.51 -1.52 0.11
N ILE A 53 -7.39 -0.99 -0.37
CA ILE A 53 -6.06 -1.27 0.21
C ILE A 53 -6.00 -0.82 1.68
N VAL A 54 -6.50 0.37 1.98
CA VAL A 54 -6.55 0.88 3.36
C VAL A 54 -7.38 -0.03 4.27
N GLU A 55 -8.52 -0.50 3.79
CA GLU A 55 -9.40 -1.39 4.56
C GLU A 55 -8.75 -2.76 4.81
N ALA A 56 -8.11 -3.34 3.79
CA ALA A 56 -7.33 -4.57 3.94
C ALA A 56 -6.22 -4.41 5.00
N PHE A 57 -5.51 -3.28 5.00
CA PHE A 57 -4.49 -2.97 6.01
C PHE A 57 -5.10 -2.86 7.41
N LYS A 58 -6.26 -2.23 7.56
CA LYS A 58 -6.96 -2.16 8.85
C LYS A 58 -7.42 -3.53 9.34
N GLY A 59 -7.66 -4.48 8.45
CA GLY A 59 -7.91 -5.88 8.80
C GLY A 59 -6.71 -6.57 9.47
N VAL A 60 -5.49 -6.16 9.14
CA VAL A 60 -4.24 -6.85 9.53
C VAL A 60 -3.45 -6.12 10.61
N PHE A 61 -3.43 -4.79 10.58
CA PHE A 61 -2.59 -3.98 11.47
C PHE A 61 -3.40 -3.19 12.49
N LYS A 62 -2.83 -2.97 13.69
CA LYS A 62 -3.45 -2.15 14.74
C LYS A 62 -3.47 -0.66 14.38
N THR A 63 -2.44 -0.20 13.66
CA THR A 63 -2.35 1.20 13.21
C THR A 63 -2.07 1.26 11.72
N VAL A 64 -2.81 2.12 11.01
CA VAL A 64 -2.69 2.32 9.58
C VAL A 64 -2.63 3.82 9.31
N SER A 65 -1.59 4.29 8.62
CA SER A 65 -1.40 5.72 8.33
C SER A 65 -0.82 5.96 6.93
N PRO A 66 -1.37 6.92 6.15
CA PRO A 66 -0.72 7.36 4.92
C PRO A 66 0.57 8.13 5.23
N ARG A 67 1.55 8.02 4.35
CA ARG A 67 2.84 8.70 4.43
C ARG A 67 3.20 9.25 3.05
N LYS A 68 3.20 10.57 2.89
CA LYS A 68 3.72 11.22 1.69
C LYS A 68 5.20 11.56 1.91
N PRO A 69 6.14 11.05 1.09
CA PRO A 69 7.55 11.38 1.23
C PRO A 69 7.80 12.86 0.93
N LYS A 70 8.68 13.52 1.71
CA LYS A 70 9.09 14.90 1.44
C LYS A 70 9.79 15.07 0.07
N ALA A 71 10.40 14.01 -0.42
CA ALA A 71 11.07 13.98 -1.72
C ALA A 71 10.10 13.71 -2.91
N SER A 72 8.84 13.38 -2.64
CA SER A 72 7.85 13.16 -3.70
C SER A 72 7.44 14.50 -4.31
N ARG A 73 7.32 14.55 -5.64
CA ARG A 73 6.89 15.76 -6.36
C ARG A 73 5.46 16.12 -5.96
N ASP A 74 5.15 17.42 -5.84
CA ASP A 74 3.82 17.88 -5.42
C ASP A 74 2.68 17.33 -6.28
N LYS A 75 2.91 17.19 -7.60
CA LYS A 75 1.94 16.67 -8.57
C LYS A 75 1.84 15.13 -8.61
N SER A 76 2.67 14.42 -7.85
CA SER A 76 2.62 12.96 -7.80
C SER A 76 1.41 12.50 -6.99
N SER A 77 0.67 11.54 -7.57
CA SER A 77 -0.37 10.78 -6.87
C SER A 77 0.22 9.71 -5.95
N GLU A 78 1.54 9.53 -5.95
CA GLU A 78 2.24 8.58 -5.08
C GLU A 78 2.06 8.92 -3.60
N THR A 79 1.70 7.90 -2.84
CA THR A 79 1.68 7.90 -1.38
C THR A 79 2.23 6.56 -0.91
N PHE A 80 2.68 6.50 0.34
CA PHE A 80 2.92 5.24 0.99
C PHE A 80 1.83 4.98 2.02
N LEU A 81 1.53 3.71 2.28
CA LEU A 81 0.65 3.28 3.35
C LEU A 81 1.45 2.48 4.36
N LEU A 82 1.43 2.93 5.62
CA LEU A 82 2.14 2.32 6.74
C LEU A 82 1.16 1.57 7.63
N GLY A 83 1.27 0.24 7.69
CA GLY A 83 0.68 -0.61 8.72
C GLY A 83 1.72 -0.93 9.81
N ARG A 84 1.36 -0.78 11.08
CA ARG A 84 2.22 -1.20 12.21
C ARG A 84 1.45 -2.05 13.21
N TYR A 85 2.18 -3.00 13.79
CA TYR A 85 1.73 -3.99 14.76
C TYR A 85 0.68 -4.93 14.16
N LEU A 86 1.03 -6.20 13.99
CA LEU A 86 0.07 -7.21 13.57
C LEU A 86 -1.01 -7.38 14.64
N LYS A 87 -2.23 -7.66 14.18
CA LYS A 87 -3.36 -8.01 15.03
C LYS A 87 -3.27 -9.44 15.55
#